data_AF-A0A1F0TQW5-F1
#
_entry.id   AF-A0A1F0TQW5-F1
#
_cell.length_a   1.000
_cell.length_b   1.000
_cell.length_c   1.000
_cell.angle_alpha   90.00
_cell.angle_beta   90.00
_cell.angle_gamma   90.00
#
_symmetry.space_group_name_H-M   'P 1'
#
loop_
_entity.id
_entity.type
_entity.pdbx_description
1 polymer ?
#
loop_
_entity_poly.entity_id
_entity_poly.type
_entity_poly.pdbx_seq_one_letter_code
_entity_poly.pdbx_strand_id
1 'polypeptide(L)' 'MTLDEIKAISIKDYLGSMSIYPIKNYGYYGMYKSPFRNEHTPSFKVDYNQNLWYDFALDEGGSLIDLVMKLHRDIQ' A
#
# COMPACT_ATOMS: atom_id res chain seq x y z
N MET A 1 -8.99 -17.90 -8.68
CA MET A 1 -8.33 -16.58 -8.77
C MET A 1 -7.12 -16.70 -9.67
N THR A 2 -7.04 -15.87 -10.71
CA THR A 2 -5.87 -15.73 -11.60
C THR A 2 -4.92 -14.64 -11.08
N LEU A 3 -3.70 -14.57 -11.60
CA LEU A 3 -2.74 -13.53 -11.23
C LEU A 3 -3.25 -12.12 -11.60
N ASP A 4 -3.97 -12.00 -12.71
CA ASP A 4 -4.52 -10.73 -13.17
C ASP A 4 -5.69 -10.26 -12.30
N GLU A 5 -6.52 -11.19 -11.82
CA GLU A 5 -7.59 -10.88 -10.86
C GLU A 5 -7.01 -10.34 -9.54
N ILE A 6 -5.87 -10.86 -9.08
CA ILE A 6 -5.19 -10.34 -7.87
C ILE A 6 -4.63 -8.95 -8.12
N LYS A 7 -4.00 -8.70 -9.28
CA LYS A 7 -3.45 -7.38 -9.63
C LYS A 7 -4.54 -6.31 -9.79
N ALA A 8 -5.77 -6.71 -10.09
CA ALA A 8 -6.92 -5.81 -10.19
C ALA A 8 -7.50 -5.40 -8.83
N ILE A 9 -7.14 -6.08 -7.73
CA ILE A 9 -7.57 -5.68 -6.39
C ILE A 9 -6.87 -4.37 -6.03
N SER A 10 -7.68 -3.35 -5.73
CA SER A 10 -7.24 -2.03 -5.31
C SER A 10 -6.43 -2.10 -4.01
N ILE A 11 -5.20 -1.59 -4.03
CA ILE A 11 -4.36 -1.44 -2.82
C ILE A 11 -5.08 -0.55 -1.79
N LYS A 12 -5.79 0.48 -2.25
CA LYS A 12 -6.59 1.36 -1.38
C LYS A 12 -7.66 0.57 -0.63
N ASP A 13 -8.38 -0.31 -1.33
CA ASP A 13 -9.46 -1.09 -0.71
C ASP A 13 -8.89 -2.18 0.20
N TYR A 14 -7.78 -2.81 -0.20
CA TYR A 14 -7.05 -3.77 0.65
C TYR A 14 -6.58 -3.11 1.96
N LEU A 15 -5.92 -1.96 1.90
CA LEU A 15 -5.54 -1.19 3.09
C LEU A 15 -6.77 -0.77 3.91
N GLY A 16 -7.84 -0.34 3.25
CA GLY A 16 -9.10 0.01 3.91
C GLY A 16 -9.74 -1.16 4.67
N SER A 17 -9.62 -2.39 4.18
CA SER A 17 -10.06 -3.60 4.87
C SER A 17 -9.31 -3.85 6.20
N MET A 18 -8.08 -3.33 6.30
CA MET A 18 -7.26 -3.35 7.52
C MET A 18 -7.40 -2.07 8.35
N SER A 19 -8.38 -1.21 8.04
CA SER A 19 -8.57 0.11 8.67
C SER A 19 -7.36 1.06 8.52
N ILE A 20 -6.61 0.91 7.43
CA ILE A 20 -5.50 1.80 7.07
C ILE A 20 -5.98 2.77 5.99
N TYR A 21 -6.05 4.05 6.36
CA TYR A 21 -6.60 5.12 5.51
C TYR A 21 -5.56 6.20 5.22
N PRO A 22 -5.68 6.93 4.09
CA PRO A 22 -4.73 7.97 3.75
C PRO A 22 -4.83 9.13 4.74
N ILE A 23 -3.68 9.62 5.19
CA ILE A 23 -3.57 10.85 5.98
C ILE A 23 -3.77 12.08 5.08
N LYS A 24 -3.34 12.01 3.82
CA LYS A 24 -3.59 13.03 2.79
C LYS A 24 -4.08 12.37 1.51
N ASN A 25 -5.08 12.97 0.86
CA ASN A 25 -5.65 12.46 -0.38
C ASN A 25 -5.59 13.55 -1.45
N TYR A 26 -5.06 13.21 -2.62
CA TYR A 26 -4.84 14.13 -3.75
C TYR A 26 -5.63 13.71 -5.00
N GLY A 27 -6.72 12.96 -4.81
CA GLY A 27 -7.60 12.49 -5.88
C GLY A 27 -7.07 11.22 -6.54
N TYR A 28 -5.92 11.29 -7.21
CA TYR A 28 -5.31 10.16 -7.93
C TYR A 28 -4.30 9.36 -7.10
N TYR A 29 -3.88 9.89 -5.95
CA TYR A 29 -3.06 9.15 -4.98
C TYR A 29 -3.38 9.56 -3.55
N GLY A 30 -2.98 8.73 -2.60
CA GLY A 30 -3.00 9.04 -1.17
C GLY A 30 -1.64 8.87 -0.53
N MET A 31 -1.36 9.68 0.49
CA MET A 31 -0.24 9.50 1.40
C MET A 31 -0.74 8.89 2.70
N TYR A 32 -0.16 7.76 3.06
CA TYR A 32 -0.46 6.94 4.23
C TYR A 32 0.75 6.96 5.15
N LYS A 33 0.52 6.66 6.43
CA LYS A 33 1.61 6.15 7.26
C LYS A 33 2.00 4.78 6.73
N SER A 34 3.30 4.50 6.68
CA SER A 34 3.80 3.20 6.28
C SER A 34 3.15 2.09 7.11
N PRO A 35 2.57 1.06 6.48
CA PRO A 35 1.97 -0.06 7.21
C PRO A 35 3.05 -0.97 7.82
N PHE A 36 4.33 -0.73 7.52
CA PHE A 36 5.46 -1.54 8.00
C PHE A 36 6.09 -1.04 9.30
N ARG A 37 5.73 0.18 9.76
CA ARG A 37 6.32 0.79 10.96
C ARG A 37 5.42 1.85 11.57
N ASN A 38 5.64 2.16 12.83
CA ASN A 38 5.01 3.33 13.44
C ASN A 38 5.78 4.60 13.05
N GLU A 39 5.11 5.55 12.39
CA GLU A 39 5.70 6.83 12.01
C GLU A 39 4.74 8.01 12.26
N HIS A 40 5.32 9.22 12.38
CA HIS A 40 4.55 10.45 12.54
C HIS A 40 4.19 11.10 11.20
N THR A 41 5.17 11.19 10.29
CA THR A 41 5.00 11.80 8.97
C THR A 41 4.70 10.72 7.93
N PRO A 42 3.64 10.83 7.13
CA PRO A 42 3.31 9.88 6.07
C PRO A 42 4.42 9.79 5.01
N SER A 43 4.94 8.60 4.76
CA SER A 43 5.91 8.36 3.66
C SER A 43 5.40 7.37 2.61
N PHE A 44 4.23 6.76 2.81
CA PHE A 44 3.74 5.69 1.96
C PHE A 44 2.72 6.21 0.96
N LYS A 45 3.09 6.25 -0.32
CA LYS A 45 2.22 6.67 -1.42
C LYS A 45 1.51 5.46 -2.01
N VAL A 46 0.20 5.59 -2.24
CA VAL A 46 -0.58 4.68 -3.10
C VAL A 46 -1.12 5.46 -4.27
N ASP A 47 -0.70 5.11 -5.49
CA ASP A 47 -1.28 5.62 -6.73
C ASP A 47 -2.49 4.77 -7.10
N TYR A 48 -3.68 5.39 -7.11
CA TYR A 48 -4.94 4.68 -7.31
C TYR A 48 -5.18 4.30 -8.76
N ASN A 49 -4.55 5.01 -9.71
CA ASN A 49 -4.71 4.74 -11.13
C ASN A 49 -3.76 3.61 -11.57
N GLN A 50 -2.52 3.65 -11.08
CA GLN A 50 -1.51 2.63 -11.39
C GLN A 50 -1.66 1.38 -10.52
N ASN A 51 -2.41 1.48 -9.41
CA ASN A 51 -2.53 0.44 -8.39
C ASN A 51 -1.16 -0.03 -7.88
N LEU A 52 -0.28 0.94 -7.61
CA LEU A 52 1.08 0.74 -7.12
C LEU A 52 1.28 1.50 -5.82
N TRP A 53 2.15 0.97 -4.97
CA TRP A 53 2.61 1.64 -3.76
C TRP A 53 4.11 1.96 -3.82
N TYR A 54 4.52 2.97 -3.05
CA TYR A 54 5.92 3.30 -2.82
C TYR A 54 6.10 3.92 -1.43
N ASP A 55 7.04 3.41 -0.64
CA ASP A 55 7.45 3.96 0.66
C ASP A 55 8.74 4.76 0.50
N PHE A 56 8.64 6.09 0.55
CA PHE A 56 9.77 6.99 0.38
C PHE A 56 10.86 6.85 1.46
N ALA A 57 10.56 6.29 2.64
CA ALA A 57 11.58 6.14 3.68
C ALA A 57 12.35 4.82 3.57
N LEU A 58 11.78 3.81 2.91
CA LEU A 58 12.43 2.52 2.67
C LEU A 58 13.04 2.41 1.27
N ASP A 59 12.69 3.33 0.37
CA ASP A 59 13.02 3.25 -1.05
C ASP A 59 12.55 1.93 -1.69
N GLU A 60 11.32 1.53 -1.34
CA GLU A 60 10.68 0.31 -1.80
C GLU A 60 9.29 0.59 -2.36
N GLY A 61 8.84 -0.23 -3.30
CA GLY A 61 7.51 -0.13 -3.88
C GLY A 61 7.13 -1.36 -4.68
N GLY A 62 5.88 -1.41 -5.13
CA GLY A 62 5.41 -2.52 -5.95
C GLY A 62 3.90 -2.59 -6.12
N SER A 63 3.46 -3.76 -6.55
CA SER A 63 2.06 -4.14 -6.68
C SER A 63 1.44 -4.54 -5.34
N LEU A 64 0.15 -4.87 -5.35
CA LEU A 64 -0.53 -5.47 -4.20
C LEU A 64 0.18 -6.75 -3.72
N ILE A 65 0.69 -7.59 -4.61
CA ILE A 65 1.36 -8.84 -4.24
C ILE A 65 2.62 -8.53 -3.43
N ASP A 66 3.42 -7.55 -3.87
CA ASP A 66 4.63 -7.12 -3.17
C ASP A 66 4.30 -6.57 -1.78
N LEU A 67 3.20 -5.81 -1.67
CA LEU A 67 2.70 -5.31 -0.40
C LEU A 67 2.32 -6.45 0.56
N VAL A 68 1.49 -7.39 0.11
CA VAL A 68 1.02 -8.54 0.91
C VAL A 68 2.20 -9.40 1.34
N MET A 69 3.12 -9.72 0.43
CA MET A 69 4.31 -10.48 0.76
C MET A 69 5.15 -9.79 1.83
N LYS A 70 5.32 -8.47 1.74
CA LYS A 70 6.09 -7.72 2.73
C LYS A 70 5.39 -7.64 4.09
N LEU A 71 4.07 -7.45 4.13
CA LEU A 71 3.29 -7.40 5.38
C LEU A 71 3.30 -8.74 6.14
N HIS A 72 3.37 -9.86 5.43
CA HIS A 72 3.30 -11.20 6.03
C HIS A 72 4.66 -11.89 6.14
N ARG A 73 5.77 -11.21 5.81
CA ARG A 73 7.11 -11.83 5.84
C ARG A 73 7.61 -12.20 7.24
N ASP A 74 7.06 -11.59 8.28
CA ASP A 74 7.48 -11.77 9.68
C ASP A 74 6.54 -12.65 10.53
N ILE A 75 5.63 -13.40 9.89
CA ILE A 75 4.85 -14.45 10.57
C ILE A 75 5.62 -15.77 10.44
N GLN A 76 6.68 -15.93 11.23
CA GLN A 76 7.33 -17.23 11.47
C GLN A 76 7.75 -17.35 12.94
#